data_AF-A0A529MMJ0-F1
#
_entry.id   AF-A0A529MMJ0-F1
#
_cell.length_a   1.000
_cell.length_b   1.000
_cell.length_c   1.000
_cell.angle_alpha   90.00
_cell.angle_beta   90.00
_cell.angle_gamma   90.00
#
_symmetry.space_group_name_H-M   'P 1'
#
loop_
_entity.id
_entity.type
_entity.pdbx_description
1 polymer ?
#
loop_
_entity_poly.entity_id
_entity_poly.type
_entity_poly.pdbx_seq_one_letter_code
_entity_poly.pdbx_strand_id
1 'polypeptide(L)'
;ILRDMIFGGRRHFREMLNGSIEGIASNILADRLKRLMELGMLTKADDPSHKQKAIYSLTEMAITLVPIMAHLGAWGRVWLPVSEELSIRAELLENGGPPLWERFMDELRHEHLGAPIDHEGPT
;
A
#
# COMPACT_ATOMS: atom_id res chain seq x y z
N ILE A 1 2.64 2.94 -7.00
CA ILE A 1 3.18 1.64 -6.48
C ILE A 1 2.97 1.49 -4.99
N LEU A 2 3.79 2.09 -4.09
CA LEU A 2 3.60 1.86 -2.64
C LEU A 2 2.20 2.23 -2.14
N ARG A 3 1.69 3.40 -2.55
CA ARG A 3 0.29 3.80 -2.32
C ARG A 3 -0.72 2.75 -2.78
N ASP A 4 -0.47 2.16 -3.95
CA ASP A 4 -1.35 1.17 -4.57
C ASP A 4 -1.33 -0.17 -3.85
N MET A 5 -0.16 -0.54 -3.32
CA MET A 5 0.00 -1.74 -2.50
C MET A 5 -0.68 -1.54 -1.13
N ILE A 6 -0.37 -0.42 -0.46
CA ILE A 6 -0.89 -0.09 0.87
C ILE A 6 -2.41 0.07 0.84
N PHE A 7 -2.96 0.94 -0.02
CA PHE A 7 -4.39 1.27 0.02
C PHE A 7 -5.25 0.52 -1.00
N GLY A 8 -4.60 -0.18 -1.94
CA GLY A 8 -5.28 -0.93 -3.00
C GLY A 8 -5.10 -2.43 -2.90
N GLY A 9 -4.30 -2.94 -1.94
CA GLY A 9 -4.05 -4.38 -1.76
C GLY A 9 -3.39 -5.06 -2.97
N ARG A 10 -2.83 -4.30 -3.92
CA ARG A 10 -2.33 -4.83 -5.18
C ARG A 10 -0.98 -5.49 -4.95
N ARG A 11 -0.87 -6.80 -5.13
CA ARG A 11 0.35 -7.56 -4.82
C ARG A 11 0.96 -8.24 -6.04
N HIS A 12 0.22 -8.32 -7.14
CA HIS A 12 0.72 -8.88 -8.38
C HIS A 12 1.06 -7.81 -9.42
N PHE A 13 2.05 -8.10 -10.27
CA PHE A 13 2.48 -7.17 -11.33
C PHE A 13 1.33 -6.71 -12.22
N ARG A 14 0.46 -7.65 -12.64
CA ARG A 14 -0.69 -7.33 -13.51
C ARG A 14 -1.72 -6.45 -12.83
N GLU A 15 -1.95 -6.64 -11.53
CA GLU A 15 -2.87 -5.81 -10.75
C GLU A 15 -2.32 -4.40 -10.63
N MET A 16 -1.03 -4.25 -10.33
CA MET A 16 -0.36 -2.96 -10.26
C MET A 16 -0.34 -2.24 -11.62
N LEU A 17 -0.13 -2.97 -12.71
CA LEU A 17 -0.14 -2.41 -14.06
C LEU A 17 -1.53 -1.90 -14.44
N ASN A 18 -2.56 -2.74 -14.26
CA ASN A 18 -3.93 -2.43 -14.67
C ASN A 18 -4.63 -1.46 -13.72
N GLY A 19 -4.28 -1.49 -12.43
CA GLY A 19 -4.85 -0.63 -11.40
C GLY A 19 -4.13 0.71 -11.22
N SER A 20 -3.12 1.00 -12.05
CA SER A 20 -2.41 2.28 -12.02
C SER A 20 -3.28 3.39 -12.60
N ILE A 21 -3.81 4.25 -11.74
CA ILE A 21 -4.61 5.43 -12.15
C ILE A 21 -3.82 6.32 -13.12
N GLU A 22 -2.50 6.42 -12.93
CA GLU A 22 -1.59 7.27 -13.73
C GLU A 22 -1.18 6.63 -15.07
N GLY A 23 -1.63 5.41 -15.37
CA GLY A 23 -1.27 4.71 -16.62
C GLY A 23 0.22 4.38 -16.75
N ILE A 24 0.83 3.75 -15.73
CA ILE A 24 2.25 3.41 -15.73
C ILE A 24 2.60 2.41 -16.86
N ALA A 25 3.67 2.70 -17.61
CA ALA A 25 4.21 1.74 -18.58
C ALA A 25 4.84 0.53 -17.88
N SER A 26 4.75 -0.66 -18.50
CA SER A 26 5.20 -1.92 -17.90
C SER A 26 6.70 -1.97 -17.56
N ASN A 27 7.55 -1.40 -18.42
CA ASN A 27 8.99 -1.30 -18.18
C ASN A 27 9.30 -0.37 -17.00
N ILE A 28 8.60 0.75 -16.88
CA ILE A 28 8.75 1.70 -15.76
C ILE A 28 8.27 1.06 -14.46
N LEU A 29 7.16 0.31 -14.49
CA LEU A 29 6.70 -0.44 -13.32
C LEU A 29 7.76 -1.47 -12.87
N ALA A 30 8.31 -2.23 -13.81
CA ALA A 30 9.35 -3.22 -13.53
C ALA A 30 10.60 -2.59 -12.90
N ASP A 31 11.08 -1.48 -13.47
CA ASP A 31 12.24 -0.74 -12.96
C ASP A 31 12.01 -0.19 -11.55
N ARG A 32 10.84 0.43 -11.31
CA ARG A 32 10.50 0.97 -9.99
C ARG A 32 10.33 -0.12 -8.94
N LEU A 33 9.72 -1.25 -9.30
CA LEU A 33 9.63 -2.41 -8.39
C LEU A 33 11.01 -2.96 -8.05
N LYS A 34 11.90 -3.07 -9.05
CA LYS A 34 13.30 -3.46 -8.83
C LYS A 34 13.99 -2.52 -7.84
N ARG A 35 13.89 -1.21 -8.06
CA ARG A 35 14.48 -0.21 -7.17
C ARG A 35 13.91 -0.27 -5.75
N LEU A 36 12.60 -0.47 -5.59
CA LEU A 36 11.99 -0.61 -4.27
C LEU A 36 12.45 -1.88 -3.53
N MET A 37 12.71 -2.97 -4.25
CA MET A 37 13.33 -4.17 -3.65
C MET A 37 14.78 -3.92 -3.25
N GLU A 38 15.57 -3.23 -4.09
CA GLU A 38 16.96 -2.86 -3.78
C GLU A 38 17.06 -1.95 -2.56
N LEU A 39 16.07 -1.07 -2.36
CA LEU A 39 15.96 -0.22 -1.17
C LEU A 39 15.44 -0.96 0.07
N GLY A 40 15.11 -2.25 -0.04
CA GLY A 40 14.56 -3.05 1.06
C GLY A 40 13.14 -2.66 1.44
N MET A 41 12.41 -1.95 0.59
CA MET A 41 11.01 -1.57 0.84
C MET A 41 10.03 -2.68 0.47
N LEU A 42 10.38 -3.51 -0.52
CA LEU A 42 9.56 -4.63 -0.99
C LEU A 42 10.34 -5.94 -0.98
N THR A 43 9.62 -7.04 -0.78
CA THR A 43 10.11 -8.39 -1.08
C THR A 43 9.33 -9.00 -2.24
N LYS A 44 9.90 -10.03 -2.87
CA LYS A 44 9.29 -10.78 -3.96
C LYS A 44 9.39 -12.27 -3.66
N ALA A 45 8.26 -12.97 -3.75
CA ALA A 45 8.18 -14.42 -3.66
C ALA A 45 7.44 -14.98 -4.89
N ASP A 46 7.73 -16.23 -5.24
CA ASP A 46 6.94 -16.96 -6.22
C ASP A 46 5.56 -17.28 -5.65
N ASP A 47 4.53 -17.17 -6.49
CA ASP A 47 3.16 -17.51 -6.11
C ASP A 47 2.99 -19.04 -6.04
N PRO A 48 2.60 -19.61 -4.88
CA PRO A 48 2.42 -21.04 -4.72
C PRO A 48 1.39 -21.65 -5.69
N SER A 49 0.41 -20.85 -6.14
CA SER A 49 -0.65 -21.29 -7.05
C SER A 49 -0.22 -21.30 -8.52
N HIS A 50 0.78 -20.51 -8.90
CA HIS A 50 1.23 -20.40 -10.28
C HIS A 50 2.68 -19.91 -10.36
N LYS A 51 3.62 -20.80 -10.69
CA LYS A 51 5.09 -20.56 -10.72
C LYS A 51 5.58 -19.37 -11.56
N GLN A 52 4.72 -18.77 -12.37
CA GLN A 52 5.05 -17.58 -13.18
C GLN A 52 4.50 -16.26 -12.59
N LYS A 53 3.67 -16.34 -11.55
CA LYS A 53 3.19 -15.17 -10.82
C LYS A 53 4.15 -14.93 -9.67
N ALA A 54 4.51 -13.67 -9.49
CA ALA A 54 5.22 -13.23 -8.31
C ALA A 54 4.26 -12.45 -7.42
N ILE A 55 4.42 -12.62 -6.11
CA ILE A 55 3.77 -11.84 -5.07
C ILE A 55 4.81 -10.83 -4.57
N TYR A 56 4.46 -9.55 -4.64
CA TYR A 56 5.21 -8.49 -4.00
C TYR A 56 4.61 -8.21 -2.62
N SER A 57 5.47 -8.09 -1.62
CA SER A 57 5.04 -7.80 -0.24
C SER A 57 5.73 -6.55 0.28
N LEU A 58 4.99 -5.74 1.04
CA LEU A 58 5.56 -4.63 1.80
C LEU A 58 6.48 -5.19 2.89
N THR A 59 7.58 -4.51 3.12
CA THR A 59 8.39 -4.71 4.34
C THR A 59 7.88 -3.81 5.46
N GLU A 60 8.36 -4.05 6.69
CA GLU A 60 8.11 -3.15 7.81
C GLU A 60 8.48 -1.69 7.48
N MET A 61 9.62 -1.49 6.80
CA MET A 61 10.05 -0.16 6.35
C MET A 61 8.97 0.53 5.50
N ALA A 62 8.34 -0.19 4.57
CA ALA A 62 7.30 0.39 3.73
C ALA A 62 5.96 0.58 4.47
N ILE A 63 5.62 -0.30 5.41
CA ILE A 63 4.39 -0.21 6.22
C ILE A 63 4.43 1.04 7.10
N THR A 64 5.57 1.36 7.72
CA THR A 64 5.73 2.56 8.56
C THR A 64 5.58 3.90 7.80
N LEU A 65 5.41 3.88 6.46
CA LEU A 65 5.09 5.07 5.68
C LEU A 65 3.62 5.48 5.75
N VAL A 66 2.73 4.65 6.31
CA VAL A 66 1.29 4.93 6.40
C VAL A 66 0.99 6.34 6.97
N PRO A 67 1.55 6.77 8.11
CA PRO A 67 1.29 8.10 8.67
C PRO A 67 1.69 9.23 7.71
N ILE A 68 2.83 9.07 7.02
CA ILE A 68 3.33 10.06 6.05
C ILE A 68 2.36 10.16 4.85
N MET A 69 1.86 9.02 4.36
CA MET A 69 0.89 9.00 3.27
C MET A 69 -0.46 9.58 3.68
N ALA A 70 -0.91 9.35 4.92
CA ALA A 70 -2.13 9.94 5.46
C ALA A 70 -2.04 11.47 5.49
N HIS A 71 -0.95 12.02 6.03
CA HIS A 71 -0.71 13.46 6.03
C HIS A 71 -0.61 14.06 4.64
N LEU A 72 0.07 13.37 3.71
CA LEU A 72 0.15 13.82 2.33
C LEU A 72 -1.22 13.83 1.64
N GLY A 73 -2.06 12.83 1.93
CA GLY A 73 -3.44 12.76 1.45
C GLY A 73 -4.31 13.90 2.00
N ALA A 74 -4.23 14.17 3.31
CA ALA A 74 -4.93 15.27 3.97
C ALA A 74 -4.55 16.63 3.37
N TRP A 75 -3.25 16.88 3.18
CA TRP A 75 -2.76 18.07 2.49
C TRP A 75 -3.31 18.17 1.06
N GLY A 76 -3.24 17.08 0.29
CA GLY A 76 -3.73 17.04 -1.08
C GLY A 76 -5.22 17.34 -1.20
N ARG A 77 -6.02 16.88 -0.23
CA ARG A 77 -7.48 17.14 -0.17
C ARG A 77 -7.81 18.63 -0.06
N VAL A 78 -6.95 19.42 0.61
CA VAL A 78 -7.16 20.86 0.79
C VAL A 78 -6.72 21.67 -0.42
N TRP A 79 -5.62 21.28 -1.08
CA TRP A 79 -4.91 22.14 -2.04
C TRP A 79 -4.98 21.68 -3.49
N LEU A 80 -5.38 20.44 -3.77
CA LEU A 80 -5.40 19.88 -5.11
C LEU A 80 -6.82 19.51 -5.55
N PRO A 81 -7.13 19.55 -6.86
CA PRO A 81 -8.37 18.98 -7.37
C PRO A 81 -8.31 17.45 -7.20
N VAL A 82 -9.03 16.94 -6.20
CA VAL A 82 -9.14 15.51 -5.90
C VAL A 82 -10.53 15.00 -6.28
N SER A 83 -10.60 13.76 -6.78
CA SER A 83 -11.91 13.10 -6.96
C SER A 83 -12.54 12.80 -5.61
N GLU A 84 -13.87 12.68 -5.58
CA GLU A 84 -14.64 12.37 -4.37
C GLU A 84 -14.16 11.07 -3.71
N GLU A 85 -13.94 10.02 -4.51
CA GLU A 85 -13.43 8.73 -4.05
C GLU A 85 -12.06 8.83 -3.35
N LEU A 86 -11.14 9.63 -3.91
CA LEU A 86 -9.82 9.83 -3.32
C LEU A 86 -9.88 10.68 -2.04
N SER A 87 -10.87 11.55 -1.93
CA SER A 87 -11.08 12.44 -0.78
C SER A 87 -11.60 11.69 0.44
N ILE A 88 -12.51 10.73 0.25
CA ILE A 88 -13.11 9.95 1.34
C ILE A 88 -12.04 9.20 2.14
N ARG A 89 -11.13 8.49 1.45
CA ARG A 89 -10.07 7.75 2.14
C ARG A 89 -9.09 8.67 2.87
N ALA A 90 -8.72 9.78 2.25
CA ALA A 90 -7.82 10.76 2.88
C ALA A 90 -8.46 11.35 4.15
N GLU A 91 -9.75 11.68 4.10
CA GLU A 91 -10.52 12.19 5.23
C GLU A 91 -10.67 11.16 6.35
N LEU A 92 -10.97 9.90 6.02
CA LEU A 92 -11.06 8.82 7.01
C LEU A 92 -9.74 8.62 7.75
N LEU A 93 -8.62 8.60 7.01
CA LEU A 93 -7.29 8.48 7.61
C LEU A 93 -6.93 9.70 8.45
N GLU A 94 -7.24 10.91 7.98
CA GLU A 94 -7.01 12.14 8.73
C GLU A 94 -7.80 12.17 10.04
N ASN A 95 -9.11 11.91 10.00
CA ASN A 95 -9.99 11.94 11.17
C ASN A 95 -9.74 10.77 12.12
N GLY A 96 -9.37 9.59 11.59
CA GLY A 96 -9.06 8.41 12.39
C GLY A 96 -7.74 8.51 13.15
N GLY A 97 -6.81 9.33 12.67
CA GLY A 97 -5.55 9.65 13.34
C GLY A 97 -4.67 8.44 13.67
N PRO A 98 -3.72 8.60 14.62
CA PRO A 98 -2.77 7.55 14.98
C PRO A 98 -3.41 6.19 15.33
N PRO A 99 -4.52 6.10 16.09
CA PRO A 99 -5.13 4.81 16.40
C PRO A 99 -5.62 4.04 15.17
N LEU A 100 -6.17 4.74 14.16
CA LEU A 100 -6.56 4.10 12.91
C LEU A 100 -5.34 3.66 12.09
N TRP A 101 -4.28 4.49 12.07
CA TRP A 101 -3.07 4.15 11.33
C TRP A 101 -2.37 2.93 11.91
N GLU A 102 -2.27 2.81 13.23
CA GLU A 102 -1.68 1.64 13.89
C GLU A 102 -2.44 0.36 13.53
N ARG A 103 -3.78 0.36 13.67
CA ARG A 103 -4.60 -0.79 13.27
C ARG A 103 -4.41 -1.16 11.81
N PHE A 104 -4.39 -0.16 10.93
CA PHE A 104 -4.17 -0.39 9.51
C PHE A 104 -2.75 -0.92 9.22
N MET A 105 -1.73 -0.45 9.93
CA MET A 105 -0.39 -1.00 9.84
C MET A 105 -0.33 -2.45 10.33
N ASP A 106 -1.06 -2.81 11.39
CA ASP A 106 -1.15 -4.19 11.87
C ASP A 106 -1.82 -5.12 10.86
N GLU A 107 -2.89 -4.66 10.20
CA GLU A 107 -3.51 -5.38 9.08
C GLU A 107 -2.50 -5.62 7.93
N LEU A 108 -1.72 -4.59 7.57
CA LEU A 108 -0.68 -4.73 6.55
C LEU A 108 0.44 -5.68 6.99
N ARG A 109 0.85 -5.66 8.27
CA ARG A 109 1.84 -6.61 8.80
C ARG A 109 1.31 -8.03 8.74
N HIS A 110 0.04 -8.25 9.08
CA HIS A 110 -0.59 -9.55 8.93
C HIS A 110 -0.56 -10.02 7.47
N GLU A 111 -1.02 -9.18 6.54
CA GLU A 111 -1.13 -9.54 5.13
C GLU A 111 0.24 -9.77 4.45
N HIS A 112 1.22 -8.91 4.72
CA HIS A 112 2.49 -8.89 4.00
C HIS A 112 3.62 -9.65 4.69
N LEU A 113 3.59 -9.74 6.02
CA LEU A 113 4.64 -10.35 6.83
C LEU A 113 4.19 -11.62 7.55
N GLY A 114 2.89 -11.94 7.53
CA GLY A 114 2.34 -13.08 8.26
C GLY A 114 2.34 -12.89 9.77
N ALA A 115 2.36 -11.64 10.25
CA ALA A 115 2.22 -11.33 11.68
C ALA A 115 0.85 -11.80 12.22
N PRO A 116 0.73 -12.18 13.49
CA PRO A 116 -0.57 -12.48 14.09
C PRO A 116 -1.49 -11.24 14.05
N ILE A 117 -2.80 -11.46 13.86
CA ILE A 117 -3.80 -10.38 14.01
C ILE A 117 -4.05 -10.19 15.50
N ASP A 118 -3.48 -9.14 16.08
CA ASP A 118 -3.86 -8.70 17.43
C ASP A 118 -5.06 -7.76 17.33
N HIS A 119 -6.27 -8.32 17.31
CA HIS A 119 -7.50 -7.54 17.44
C HIS A 119 -8.35 -8.03 18.61
N GLU A 120 -8.17 -7.40 19.77
CA GLU A 120 -9.33 -6.99 20.56
C GLU A 120 -9.84 -5.65 19.99
N GLY A 121 -10.74 -5.72 19.02
CA GLY A 121 -11.57 -4.58 18.61
C GLY A 121 -12.83 -4.50 19.49
N PRO A 122 -13.40 -3.32 19.77
CA PRO A 122 -14.51 -3.21 20.70
C PRO A 122 -15.79 -3.82 20.12
N THR A 123 -16.45 -4.65 20.93
CA THR A 123 -17.87 -5.06 20.78
C THR A 123 -18.80 -3.87 20.78
#